data_AF-A0A559GN54-F1
#
_entry.id   AF-A0A559GN54-F1
#
_cell.length_a   1.000
_cell.length_b   1.000
_cell.length_c   1.000
_cell.angle_alpha   90.00
_cell.angle_beta   90.00
_cell.angle_gamma   90.00
#
_symmetry.space_group_name_H-M   'P 1'
#
loop_
_entity.id
_entity.type
_entity.pdbx_description
1 polymer ?
#
loop_
_entity_poly.entity_id
_entity_poly.type
_entity_poly.pdbx_seq_one_letter_code
_entity_poly.pdbx_strand_id
1 'polypeptide(L)' 'MTVLKGDNLEILKTIESSSIDLIYMDPPFFTQKTQKLSNNKNIMYSIEDTWTS' A
#
# COMPACT_ATOMS: atom_id res chain seq x y z
N MET A 1 -3.70 -20.66 -0.61
CA MET A 1 -3.38 -19.24 -0.41
C MET A 1 -2.37 -18.85 -1.48
N THR A 2 -2.76 -17.99 -2.41
CA THR A 2 -1.91 -17.55 -3.52
C THR A 2 -1.39 -16.15 -3.22
N VAL A 3 -0.08 -15.94 -3.34
CA VAL A 3 0.56 -14.63 -3.14
C VAL A 3 1.30 -14.28 -4.43
N LEU A 4 0.97 -13.12 -4.99
CA LEU A 4 1.61 -12.60 -6.20
C LEU A 4 2.47 -11.39 -5.80
N LYS A 5 3.75 -11.39 -6.21
CA LYS A 5 4.69 -10.30 -5.93
C LYS A 5 4.96 -9.53 -7.22
N GLY A 6 4.64 -8.24 -7.22
CA GLY A 6 4.92 -7.35 -8.34
C GLY A 6 4.08 -6.07 -8.27
N ASP A 7 4.10 -5.31 -9.37
CA ASP A 7 3.19 -4.18 -9.56
C ASP A 7 1.74 -4.68 -9.67
N ASN A 8 0.84 -4.13 -8.85
CA ASN A 8 -0.52 -4.63 -8.77
C ASN A 8 -1.33 -4.32 -10.05
N LEU A 9 -1.05 -3.21 -10.73
CA LEU A 9 -1.74 -2.81 -11.95
C LEU A 9 -1.43 -3.78 -13.09
N GLU A 10 -0.17 -4.20 -13.24
CA GLU A 10 0.21 -5.20 -14.24
C GLU A 10 -0.31 -6.60 -13.90
N ILE A 11 -0.28 -6.98 -12.62
CA ILE A 11 -0.79 -8.29 -12.19
C ILE A 11 -2.30 -8.40 -12.41
N LEU A 12 -3.07 -7.37 -12.03
CA LEU A 12 -4.53 -7.38 -12.15
C LEU A 12 -4.99 -7.56 -13.60
N LYS A 13 -4.22 -7.09 -14.60
CA LYS A 13 -4.52 -7.32 -16.03
C LYS A 13 -4.47 -8.78 -16.46
N THR A 14 -3.78 -9.64 -15.70
CA THR A 14 -3.66 -11.08 -15.98
C THR A 14 -4.77 -11.91 -15.35
N ILE A 15 -5.59 -11.30 -14.50
CA ILE A 15 -6.69 -11.96 -13.80
C ILE A 15 -7.96 -11.87 -14.65
N GLU A 16 -8.68 -12.99 -14.74
CA GLU A 16 -9.96 -13.08 -15.47
C GLU A 16 -10.99 -12.07 -14.95
N SER A 17 -11.74 -11.49 -15.87
CA SER A 17 -12.78 -10.51 -15.53
C SER A 17 -13.92 -11.16 -14.76
N SER A 18 -14.51 -10.44 -13.79
CA SER A 18 -15.63 -10.92 -12.96
C SER A 18 -15.33 -12.20 -12.16
N SER A 19 -14.07 -12.46 -11.83
CA SER A 19 -13.63 -13.65 -11.08
C SER A 19 -13.44 -13.43 -9.58
N ILE A 20 -13.61 -12.20 -9.09
CA ILE A 20 -13.36 -11.80 -7.70
C ILE A 20 -14.66 -11.28 -7.08
N ASP A 21 -15.13 -11.95 -6.03
CA ASP A 21 -16.38 -11.61 -5.33
C ASP A 21 -16.23 -10.42 -4.35
N LEU A 22 -15.04 -10.25 -3.77
CA LEU A 22 -14.76 -9.20 -2.78
C LEU A 22 -13.32 -8.71 -2.90
N ILE A 23 -13.14 -7.39 -2.87
CA ILE A 23 -11.84 -6.73 -2.84
C ILE A 23 -11.75 -5.91 -1.55
N TYR A 24 -10.72 -6.18 -0.74
CA TYR A 24 -10.30 -5.32 0.35
C TYR A 24 -8.96 -4.68 -0.02
N MET A 25 -8.88 -3.36 0.04
CA MET A 25 -7.69 -2.61 -0.34
C MET A 25 -7.47 -1.45 0.63
N ASP A 26 -6.22 -1.32 1.09
CA ASP A 26 -5.72 -0.21 1.90
C ASP A 26 -4.63 0.49 1.08
N PRO A 27 -4.99 1.36 0.12
CA PRO A 27 -4.03 1.99 -0.77
C PRO A 27 -3.24 3.08 -0.04
N PRO A 28 -2.10 3.52 -0.58
CA PRO A 28 -1.43 4.70 -0.05
C PRO A 28 -2.35 5.91 -0.16
N PHE A 29 -2.63 6.55 0.98
CA PHE A 29 -3.51 7.72 1.05
C PHE A 29 -2.81 9.02 0.66
N PHE A 30 -1.47 9.05 0.70
CA PHE A 30 -0.65 10.22 0.44
C PHE A 30 -1.15 11.45 1.18
N THR A 31 -1.06 11.40 2.51
CA THR A 31 -1.57 12.46 3.39
C THR A 31 -0.85 13.80 3.23
N GLN A 32 0.16 13.87 2.35
CA GLN A 32 1.05 15.00 2.12
C GLN A 32 1.74 15.48 3.41
N LYS A 33 1.92 14.55 4.36
CA LYS A 33 2.52 14.78 5.66
C LYS A 33 3.62 13.77 5.90
N THR A 34 4.66 14.20 6.60
CA THR A 34 5.64 13.28 7.15
C THR A 34 5.03 12.59 8.36
N GLN A 35 4.79 11.28 8.23
CA GLN A 35 4.29 10.47 9.33
C GLN A 35 5.44 10.15 10.28
N LYS A 36 5.24 10.42 11.57
CA LYS A 36 6.23 10.18 12.62
C LYS A 36 5.67 9.24 13.67
N LEU A 37 6.43 8.19 13.98
CA LEU A 37 6.09 7.19 14.99
C LEU A 37 7.27 7.05 15.94
N SER A 38 7.01 6.91 17.23
CA SER A 38 8.02 6.59 18.24
C SER A 38 7.69 5.27 18.93
N ASN A 39 8.71 4.49 19.28
CA ASN A 39 8.53 3.30 20.10
C ASN A 39 8.80 3.59 21.59
N ASN A 40 8.54 2.60 22.44
CA ASN A 40 8.79 2.65 23.88
C ASN A 40 10.28 2.83 24.28
N LYS A 41 11.21 2.74 23.33
CA LYS A 41 12.64 3.02 23.50
C LYS A 41 13.02 4.41 22.98
N ASN A 42 12.04 5.28 22.69
CA ASN A 42 12.20 6.61 22.12
C ASN A 42 12.92 6.64 20.74
N ILE A 43 12.91 5.52 20.00
CA ILE A 43 13.39 5.50 18.61
C ILE A 43 12.28 6.09 17.74
N MET A 44 12.62 7.13 16.97
CA MET A 44 11.72 7.74 16.01
C MET A 44 11.88 7.15 14.61
N TYR A 45 10.76 6.89 13.97
CA TYR A 45 10.64 6.50 12.57
C TYR A 45 9.89 7.60 11.83
N SER A 46 10.37 7.95 10.65
CA SER A 46 9.81 9.00 9.81
C SER A 46 9.60 8.45 8.41
N ILE A 47 8.40 8.60 7.87
CA ILE A 47 8.06 8.20 6.50
C ILE A 47 7.46 9.41 5.81
N GLU A 48 8.00 9.74 4.63
CA GLU A 48 7.43 10.76 3.75
C GLU A 48 6.23 10.15 3.01
N ASP A 49 5.03 10.40 3.52
CA ASP A 49 3.77 9.97 2.90
C ASP A 49 3.29 11.06 1.92
N THR A 50 4.17 11.39 0.97
CA THR A 50 3.94 12.42 -0.05
C THR A 50 4.10 11.82 -1.44
N TRP A 51 3.19 12.16 -2.34
CA TRP A 51 3.34 11.86 -3.76
C TRP A 51 3.53 13.15 -4.56
N THR A 52 4.58 13.23 -5.36
CA THR A 52 4.78 14.27 -6.39
C THR A 52 4.46 13.66 -7.74
N SER A 53 3.35 14.11 -8.33
CA SER A 53 2.91 13.74 -9.68
C SER A 53 3.82 14.32 -10.77
#